data_AF-A0A818HHL7-F1
#
_entry.id   AF-A0A818HHL7-F1
#
_cell.length_a   1.000
_cell.length_b   1.000
_cell.length_c   1.000
_cell.angle_alpha   90.00
_cell.angle_beta   90.00
_cell.angle_gamma   90.00
#
_symmetry.space_group_name_H-M   'P 1'
#
loop_
_entity.id
_entity.type
_entity.pdbx_description
1 polymer ?
#
loop_
_entity_poly.entity_id
_entity_poly.type
_entity_poly.pdbx_seq_one_letter_code
_entity_poly.pdbx_strand_id
1 'polypeptide(L)' 'YGILDQMMALYWIKKNIAGFDGNPEQITVGGENAGGISITILLTSSLVANGTFQRANVGSGSI' A
#
# COMPACT_ATOMS: atom_id res chain seq x y z
N TYR A 1 8.74 -13.03 0.30
CA TYR A 1 7.38 -13.22 0.83
C TYR A 1 6.79 -11.94 1.41
N GLY A 2 7.49 -11.18 2.26
CA GLY A 2 6.94 -9.97 2.92
C GLY A 2 6.19 -8.95 2.04
N ILE A 3 6.64 -8.66 0.82
CA ILE A 3 5.90 -7.75 -0.09
C ILE A 3 4.54 -8.34 -0.51
N LEU A 4 4.46 -9.64 -0.78
CA LEU A 4 3.19 -10.30 -1.12
C LEU A 4 2.21 -10.25 0.06
N ASP A 5 2.72 -10.36 1.28
CA ASP A 5 1.91 -10.23 2.50
C ASP A 5 1.35 -8.80 2.63
N GLN A 6 2.19 -7.79 2.37
CA GLN A 6 1.74 -6.39 2.34
C GLN A 6 0.69 -6.13 1.24
N MET A 7 0.86 -6.72 0.06
CA MET A 7 -0.14 -6.62 -1.02
C MET A 7 -1.47 -7.24 -0.61
N MET A 8 -1.45 -8.44 0.00
CA MET A 8 -2.65 -9.11 0.51
C MET A 8 -3.34 -8.28 1.61
N ALA A 9 -2.56 -7.68 2.50
CA ALA A 9 -3.09 -6.78 3.53
C ALA A 9 -3.78 -5.56 2.90
N LEU A 10 -3.19 -4.94 1.87
CA LEU A 10 -3.79 -3.80 1.17
C LEU A 10 -5.07 -4.18 0.43
N TYR A 11 -5.13 -5.36 -0.20
CA TYR A 11 -6.37 -5.86 -0.79
C TYR A 11 -7.46 -6.07 0.26
N TRP A 12 -7.09 -6.61 1.42
CA TRP A 12 -8.03 -6.76 2.53
C TRP A 12 -8.51 -5.40 3.03
N ILE A 13 -7.61 -4.42 3.20
CA ILE A 13 -7.98 -3.07 3.62
C ILE A 13 -8.94 -2.46 2.61
N LYS A 14 -8.60 -2.44 1.31
CA LYS A 14 -9.48 -1.85 0.29
C LYS A 14 -10.87 -2.49 0.26
N LYS A 15 -10.96 -3.80 0.47
CA LYS A 15 -12.25 -4.51 0.50
C LYS A 15 -13.09 -4.20 1.74
N ASN A 16 -12.48 -3.93 2.89
CA ASN A 16 -13.17 -3.92 4.18
C ASN A 16 -13.23 -2.55 4.87
N ILE A 17 -12.40 -1.57 4.46
CA ILE A 17 -12.25 -0.32 5.23
C ILE A 17 -13.54 0.51 5.30
N ALA A 18 -14.46 0.34 4.35
CA ALA A 18 -15.79 0.93 4.40
C ALA A 18 -16.64 0.46 5.60
N GLY A 19 -16.41 -0.76 6.11
CA GLY A 19 -17.03 -1.26 7.33
C GLY A 19 -16.46 -0.67 8.62
N PHE A 20 -15.39 0.12 8.50
CA PHE A 20 -14.74 0.86 9.60
C PHE A 20 -14.87 2.38 9.38
N ASP A 21 -15.88 2.82 8.64
CA ASP A 21 -16.13 4.23 8.28
C ASP A 21 -15.00 4.90 7.48
N GLY A 22 -14.09 4.12 6.89
CA GLY A 22 -13.05 4.63 6.00
C GLY A 22 -13.47 4.63 4.52
N ASN A 23 -12.77 5.41 3.71
CA ASN A 23 -13.05 5.51 2.28
C ASN A 23 -12.06 4.63 1.46
N PRO A 24 -12.53 3.56 0.80
CA PRO A 24 -11.66 2.68 -0.01
C PRO A 24 -11.05 3.39 -1.25
N GLU A 25 -11.56 4.56 -1.61
CA GLU A 25 -11.04 5.42 -2.68
C GLU A 25 -10.09 6.52 -2.17
N GLN A 26 -9.76 6.53 -0.88
CA GLN A 26 -8.83 7.50 -0.27
C GLN A 26 -7.80 6.86 0.67
N ILE A 27 -7.26 5.71 0.26
CA ILE A 27 -6.20 5.00 0.99
C ILE A 27 -4.83 5.66 0.70
N THR A 28 -4.10 5.97 1.77
CA THR A 28 -2.71 6.45 1.73
C THR A 28 -1.82 5.44 2.42
N VAL A 29 -0.76 4.99 1.74
CA VAL A 29 0.26 4.12 2.32
C VAL A 29 1.50 4.92 2.70
N GLY A 30 2.18 4.54 3.78
CA GLY A 30 3.38 5.20 4.25
C GLY A 30 4.37 4.20 4.83
N GLY A 31 5.66 4.46 4.66
CA GLY A 31 6.72 3.61 5.19
C GLY A 31 8.01 4.37 5.43
N GLU A 32 8.82 3.89 6.37
CA GLU A 32 10.13 4.45 6.73
C GLU A 32 11.23 3.38 6.58
N ASN A 33 12.42 3.77 6.12
CA ASN A 33 13.56 2.87 5.90
C ASN A 33 13.19 1.66 5.03
N ALA A 34 13.19 0.44 5.57
CA ALA A 34 12.76 -0.76 4.83
C ALA A 34 11.27 -0.69 4.42
N GLY A 35 10.45 0.03 5.18
CA GLY A 35 9.07 0.35 4.83
C GLY A 35 9.00 1.30 3.63
N GLY A 36 9.89 2.31 3.55
CA GLY A 36 9.98 3.19 2.40
C GLY A 36 10.30 2.42 1.12
N ILE A 37 11.29 1.52 1.18
CA ILE A 37 11.62 0.59 0.08
C ILE A 37 10.41 -0.25 -0.31
N SER A 38 9.66 -0.75 0.68
CA SER A 38 8.46 -1.53 0.42
C SER A 38 7.39 -0.73 -0.33
N ILE A 39 7.16 0.53 0.04
CA ILE A 39 6.24 1.43 -0.68
C ILE A 39 6.70 1.63 -2.13
N THR A 40 7.99 1.82 -2.38
CA THR A 40 8.51 1.98 -3.75
C THR A 40 8.32 0.71 -4.59
N ILE A 41 8.48 -0.48 -3.99
CA ILE A 41 8.16 -1.76 -4.67
C ILE A 41 6.66 -1.85 -4.99
N LEU A 42 5.79 -1.48 -4.04
CA LEU A 42 4.33 -1.52 -4.24
C LEU A 42 3.86 -0.53 -5.31
N LEU A 43 4.50 0.64 -5.43
CA LEU A 43 4.22 1.62 -6.48
C LEU A 43 4.61 1.16 -7.89
N THR A 44 5.67 0.35 -8.00
CA THR A 44 6.26 -0.05 -9.29
C THR A 44 5.82 -1.44 -9.75
N SER A 45 5.26 -2.25 -8.86
CA SER A 45 4.83 -3.61 -9.16
C SER A 45 3.55 -3.63 -9.99
N SER A 46 3.58 -4.30 -11.15
CA SER A 46 2.40 -4.55 -11.99
C SER A 46 1.39 -5.51 -11.35
N LEU A 47 1.75 -6.16 -10.24
CA LEU A 47 0.87 -7.07 -9.51
C LEU A 47 -0.06 -6.33 -8.52
N VAL A 48 0.24 -5.06 -8.21
CA VAL A 48 -0.65 -4.22 -7.41
C VAL A 48 -1.73 -3.68 -8.35
N ALA A 49 -2.98 -4.07 -8.13
CA ALA A 49 -4.07 -3.60 -8.98
C ALA A 49 -4.22 -2.08 -8.87
N ASN A 50 -4.50 -1.43 -10.01
CA ASN A 50 -4.76 0.00 -10.05
C ASN A 50 -5.85 0.39 -9.05
N GLY A 51 -5.56 1.42 -8.26
CA GLY A 51 -6.47 1.93 -7.24
C GLY A 51 -6.47 1.16 -5.92
N THR A 52 -5.59 0.18 -5.70
CA THR A 52 -5.46 -0.48 -4.37
C THR A 52 -5.16 0.54 -3.26
N PHE A 53 -4.38 1.57 -3.59
CA PHE A 53 -4.22 2.80 -2.79
C PHE A 53 -4.01 3.98 -3.75
N GLN A 54 -4.24 5.20 -3.28
CA GLN A 54 -4.25 6.40 -4.12
C GLN A 54 -3.04 7.31 -3.86
N ARG A 55 -2.43 7.22 -2.68
CA ARG A 55 -1.33 8.10 -2.26
C ARG A 55 -0.26 7.30 -1.52
N ALA A 56 0.97 7.76 -1.60
CA ALA A 56 2.13 7.12 -0.97
C ALA A 56 3.04 8.17 -0.32
N ASN A 57 3.54 7.87 0.88
CA ASN A 57 4.62 8.61 1.54
C ASN A 57 5.83 7.68 1.72
N VAL A 58 6.95 8.05 1.10
CA VAL A 58 8.19 7.27 1.12
C VAL A 58 9.19 7.97 2.03
N GLY A 59 9.35 7.45 3.25
CA GLY A 59 10.28 7.97 4.25
C GLY A 59 11.63 7.25 4.20
N SER A 60 12.71 7.99 3.98
CA SER A 60 14.11 7.56 4.19
C SER A 60 14.48 6.16 3.68
N GLY A 61 13.90 5.73 2.56
CA GLY A 61 14.22 4.46 1.90
C GLY A 61 13.48 4.35 0.56
N SER A 62 14.21 4.19 -0.53
CA SER A 62 13.67 4.13 -1.90
C SER A 62 14.52 3.21 -2.77
N ILE A 63 13.94 2.65 -3.83
CA ILE A 63 14.64 1.87 -4.86
C ILE A 63 14.32 2.36 -6.27
#